data_AF-A0A1X2IXR0-F1
#
_entry.id   AF-A0A1X2IXR0-F1
#
_cell.length_a   1.000
_cell.length_b   1.000
_cell.length_c   1.000
_cell.angle_alpha   90.00
_cell.angle_beta   90.00
_cell.angle_gamma   90.00
#
_symmetry.space_group_name_H-M   'P 1'
#
loop_
_entity.id
_entity.type
_entity.pdbx_description
1 polymer ?
#
loop_
_entity_poly.entity_id
_entity_poly.type
_entity_poly.pdbx_seq_one_letter_code
_entity_poly.pdbx_strand_id
1 'polypeptide(L)'
;MTDSGWPEFMRVHPIIDWTYKDIWDFLLRLRIPYCSLYDEGFTSLGSMENTHPNPNLAQEEDQGKYKPAFMLTNDSYERCGRFGTSKDR
;
A
#
# COMPACT_ATOMS: atom_id res chain seq x y z
N MET A 1 3.45 3.53 26.53
CA MET A 1 3.40 5.00 26.48
C MET A 1 3.90 5.46 25.12
N THR A 2 3.39 6.57 24.61
CA THR A 2 3.81 7.20 23.36
C THR A 2 5.24 7.77 23.47
N ASP A 3 5.83 8.06 22.31
CA ASP A 3 7.21 8.56 22.22
C ASP A 3 7.28 10.05 22.65
N SER A 4 8.46 10.53 23.05
CA SER A 4 8.64 11.93 23.46
C SER A 4 8.23 12.90 22.36
N GLY A 5 7.48 13.95 22.73
CA GLY A 5 6.90 14.92 21.79
C GLY A 5 5.51 14.57 21.26
N TRP A 6 4.99 13.37 21.54
CA TRP A 6 3.60 13.01 21.28
C TRP A 6 2.74 13.12 22.55
N PRO A 7 1.42 13.36 22.42
CA PRO A 7 0.50 13.31 23.55
C PRO A 7 0.56 11.96 24.26
N GLU A 8 0.34 11.95 25.58
CA GLU A 8 0.45 10.76 26.41
C GLU A 8 -0.79 9.86 26.29
N PHE A 9 -0.63 8.67 25.67
CA PHE A 9 -1.66 7.64 25.63
C PHE A 9 -1.07 6.25 25.34
N MET A 10 -1.90 5.20 25.45
CA MET A 10 -1.55 3.84 25.09
C MET A 10 -1.74 3.61 23.58
N ARG A 11 -0.68 3.20 22.87
CA ARG A 11 -0.79 2.68 21.50
C ARG A 11 -1.19 1.20 21.55
N VAL A 12 -2.23 0.83 20.83
CA VAL A 12 -2.64 -0.56 20.62
C VAL A 12 -2.46 -0.87 19.13
N HIS A 13 -1.77 -1.95 18.79
CA HIS A 13 -1.49 -2.35 17.41
C HIS A 13 -2.02 -3.77 17.11
N PRO A 14 -3.36 -3.95 16.92
CA PRO A 14 -3.97 -5.28 16.82
C PRO A 14 -3.56 -6.08 15.58
N ILE A 15 -3.02 -5.42 14.56
CA ILE A 15 -2.68 -5.99 13.25
C ILE A 15 -1.17 -5.90 12.97
N ILE A 16 -0.33 -5.77 14.01
CA ILE A 16 1.11 -5.55 13.84
C ILE A 16 1.82 -6.71 13.13
N ASP A 17 1.31 -7.93 13.30
CA ASP A 17 1.87 -9.15 12.71
C ASP A 17 1.19 -9.53 11.38
N TRP A 18 0.27 -8.71 10.86
CA TRP A 18 -0.42 -8.99 9.60
C TRP A 18 0.49 -8.69 8.42
N THR A 19 0.53 -9.63 7.47
CA THR A 19 1.23 -9.46 6.19
C THR A 19 0.36 -8.76 5.15
N TYR A 20 0.97 -8.33 4.04
CA TYR A 20 0.24 -7.83 2.87
C TYR A 20 -0.85 -8.79 2.40
N LYS A 21 -0.54 -10.10 2.43
CA LYS A 21 -1.48 -11.16 2.05
C LYS A 21 -2.64 -11.26 3.03
N ASP A 22 -2.39 -11.17 4.34
CA ASP A 22 -3.45 -11.27 5.35
C ASP A 22 -4.49 -10.14 5.19
N ILE A 23 -4.02 -8.92 4.88
CA ILE A 23 -4.90 -7.77 4.61
C ILE A 23 -5.83 -8.07 3.42
N TRP A 24 -5.29 -8.51 2.28
CA TRP A 24 -6.12 -8.77 1.10
C TRP A 24 -7.02 -9.98 1.25
N ASP A 25 -6.54 -11.06 1.86
CA ASP A 25 -7.37 -12.23 2.15
C ASP A 25 -8.55 -11.85 3.04
N PHE A 26 -8.33 -11.03 4.07
CA PHE A 26 -9.40 -10.54 4.95
C PHE A 26 -10.42 -9.67 4.21
N LEU A 27 -9.96 -8.65 3.47
CA LEU A 27 -10.84 -7.74 2.75
C LEU A 27 -11.69 -8.47 1.71
N LEU A 28 -11.09 -9.34 0.90
CA LEU A 28 -11.78 -10.03 -0.19
C LEU A 28 -12.71 -11.13 0.32
N ARG A 29 -12.28 -11.96 1.28
CA ARG A 29 -13.12 -13.06 1.81
C ARG A 29 -14.37 -12.54 2.52
N LEU A 30 -14.24 -11.41 3.21
CA LEU A 30 -15.36 -10.79 3.92
C LEU A 30 -16.12 -9.75 3.08
N ARG A 31 -15.70 -9.52 1.83
CA ARG A 31 -16.28 -8.52 0.92
C ARG A 31 -16.36 -7.13 1.54
N ILE A 32 -15.30 -6.74 2.26
CA ILE A 32 -15.20 -5.40 2.85
C ILE A 32 -14.89 -4.39 1.74
N PRO A 33 -15.66 -3.30 1.61
CA PRO A 33 -15.35 -2.23 0.68
C PRO A 33 -13.96 -1.65 0.95
N TYR A 34 -13.17 -1.43 -0.11
CA TYR A 34 -11.86 -0.80 -0.05
C TYR A 34 -11.78 0.32 -1.10
N CYS A 35 -10.73 1.14 -1.04
CA CYS A 35 -10.54 2.27 -1.95
C CYS A 35 -10.29 1.77 -3.39
N SER A 36 -11.02 2.31 -4.37
CA SER A 36 -10.94 1.88 -5.78
C SER A 36 -9.56 2.09 -6.43
N LEU A 37 -8.72 2.97 -5.89
CA LEU A 37 -7.33 3.12 -6.37
C LEU A 37 -6.54 1.80 -6.28
N TYR A 38 -6.88 0.91 -5.34
CA TYR A 38 -6.27 -0.40 -5.27
C TYR A 38 -6.62 -1.28 -6.47
N ASP A 39 -7.78 -1.10 -7.10
CA ASP A 39 -8.12 -1.80 -8.34
C ASP A 39 -7.33 -1.26 -9.54
N GLU A 40 -6.87 -0.01 -9.46
CA GLU A 40 -6.03 0.65 -10.46
C GLU A 40 -4.51 0.39 -10.25
N GLY A 41 -4.16 -0.57 -9.39
CA GLY A 41 -2.79 -1.05 -9.20
C GLY A 41 -1.93 -0.24 -8.24
N PHE A 42 -2.51 0.70 -7.50
CA PHE A 42 -1.84 1.31 -6.36
C PHE A 42 -1.73 0.30 -5.22
N THR A 43 -0.57 0.12 -4.61
CA THR A 43 -0.37 -0.87 -3.52
C THR A 43 -0.07 -0.24 -2.16
N SER A 44 0.32 1.04 -2.14
CA SER A 44 0.43 1.83 -0.91
C SER A 44 0.11 3.29 -1.24
N LEU A 45 -0.81 3.89 -0.48
CA LEU A 45 -1.24 5.26 -0.71
C LEU A 45 -0.43 6.23 0.16
N GLY A 46 0.24 7.19 -0.49
CA GLY A 46 0.99 8.28 0.14
C GLY A 46 0.36 9.63 -0.20
N SER A 47 1.18 10.59 -0.62
CA SER A 47 0.69 11.89 -1.10
C SER A 47 0.44 11.84 -2.62
N MET A 48 -0.33 12.81 -3.14
CA MET A 48 -0.67 12.85 -4.57
C MET A 48 0.54 13.11 -5.46
N GLU A 49 1.60 13.70 -4.92
CA GLU A 49 2.79 14.11 -5.67
C GLU A 49 3.79 12.97 -5.89
N ASN A 50 3.72 11.90 -5.09
CA ASN A 50 4.74 10.85 -5.08
C ASN A 50 4.21 9.43 -5.10
N THR A 51 2.89 9.26 -5.23
CA THR A 51 2.25 7.96 -5.23
C THR A 51 1.76 7.63 -6.63
N HIS A 52 2.22 6.50 -7.17
CA HIS A 52 1.86 6.00 -8.48
C HIS A 52 1.48 4.51 -8.41
N PRO A 53 0.81 3.96 -9.44
CA PRO A 53 0.57 2.53 -9.54
C PRO A 53 1.88 1.73 -9.45
N ASN A 54 1.81 0.55 -8.84
CA ASN A 54 3.00 -0.26 -8.59
C ASN A 54 3.56 -0.80 -9.91
N PRO A 55 4.84 -0.52 -10.26
CA PRO A 55 5.43 -1.00 -11.52
C PRO A 55 5.43 -2.53 -11.63
N ASN A 56 5.43 -3.27 -10.51
CA ASN A 56 5.37 -4.74 -10.51
C ASN A 56 3.99 -5.29 -10.88
N LEU A 57 2.98 -4.42 -11.03
CA LEU A 57 1.63 -4.78 -11.47
C LEU A 57 1.33 -4.32 -12.89
N ALA A 58 2.29 -3.68 -13.58
CA ALA A 58 2.12 -3.24 -14.97
C ALA A 58 1.83 -4.43 -15.89
N GLN A 59 0.91 -4.27 -16.82
CA GLN A 59 0.59 -5.28 -17.84
C GLN A 59 1.48 -5.07 -19.08
N GLU A 60 2.09 -6.14 -19.58
CA GLU A 60 3.00 -6.07 -20.74
C GLU A 60 2.28 -5.68 -22.04
N GLU A 61 1.03 -6.11 -22.19
CA GLU A 61 0.25 -5.96 -23.42
C GLU A 61 -0.40 -4.57 -23.56
N ASP A 62 -0.55 -3.82 -22.47
CA ASP A 62 -1.29 -2.56 -22.46
C ASP A 62 -0.59 -1.50 -21.59
N GLN A 63 0.10 -0.57 -22.25
CA GLN A 63 0.84 0.49 -21.58
C GLN A 63 -0.09 1.35 -20.72
N GLY A 64 0.18 1.38 -19.42
CA GLY A 64 -0.59 2.18 -18.46
C GLY A 64 -1.73 1.41 -17.78
N LYS A 65 -1.97 0.14 -18.11
CA LYS A 65 -2.84 -0.72 -17.31
C LYS A 65 -2.06 -1.47 -16.25
N TYR A 66 -2.66 -1.55 -15.08
CA TYR A 66 -2.11 -2.23 -13.92
C TYR A 66 -3.10 -3.27 -13.42
N LYS A 67 -2.57 -4.38 -12.90
CA LYS A 67 -3.34 -5.37 -12.16
C LYS A 67 -3.76 -4.78 -10.80
N PRO A 68 -4.90 -5.20 -10.24
CA PRO A 68 -5.30 -4.81 -8.89
C PRO A 68 -4.23 -5.14 -7.84
N ALA A 69 -4.21 -4.37 -6.76
CA ALA A 69 -3.22 -4.43 -5.69
C ALA A 69 -3.09 -5.82 -5.06
N PHE A 70 -4.21 -6.53 -4.84
CA PHE A 70 -4.21 -7.88 -4.28
C PHE A 70 -3.46 -8.92 -5.15
N MET A 71 -3.12 -8.59 -6.39
CA MET A 71 -2.30 -9.44 -7.25
C MET A 71 -0.79 -9.28 -7.00
N LEU A 72 -0.36 -8.35 -6.15
CA LEU A 72 1.04 -8.23 -5.74
C LEU A 72 1.43 -9.40 -4.83
N THR A 73 2.39 -10.20 -5.28
CA THR A 73 2.80 -11.44 -4.58
C THR A 73 3.98 -11.26 -3.64
N ASN A 74 4.81 -10.24 -3.87
CA ASN A 74 5.97 -9.91 -3.03
C ASN A 74 5.67 -8.65 -2.22
N ASP A 75 5.50 -8.82 -0.91
CA ASP A 75 5.16 -7.76 0.04
C ASP A 75 6.22 -6.66 0.13
N SER A 76 7.51 -7.01 -0.04
CA SER A 76 8.61 -6.05 -0.06
C SER A 76 8.46 -4.98 -1.17
N TYR A 77 7.62 -5.24 -2.17
CA TYR A 77 7.34 -4.31 -3.26
C TYR A 77 6.14 -3.40 -3.02
N GLU A 78 5.46 -3.48 -1.87
CA GLU A 78 4.26 -2.68 -1.56
C GLU A 78 4.48 -1.18 -1.86
N ARG A 79 5.67 -0.66 -1.57
CA ARG A 79 6.00 0.76 -1.68
C ARG A 79 6.80 1.12 -2.94
N CYS A 80 6.98 0.20 -3.89
CA CYS A 80 7.70 0.48 -5.14
C CYS A 80 7.02 1.52 -6.04
N GLY A 81 5.73 1.80 -5.83
CA GLY A 81 5.02 2.92 -6.47
C GLY A 81 5.28 4.29 -5.85
N ARG A 82 6.13 4.38 -4.81
CA ARG A 82 6.54 5.67 -4.21
C ARG A 82 7.86 6.12 -4.78
N PHE A 83 7.87 7.20 -5.53
CA PHE A 83 9.11 7.85 -5.94
C PHE A 83 9.54 8.87 -4.89
N GLY A 84 10.80 8.82 -4.47
CA GLY A 84 11.35 9.89 -3.64
C GLY A 84 11.40 11.17 -4.46
N THR A 85 11.01 12.30 -3.86
CA THR A 85 11.71 13.53 -4.24
C THR A 85 13.16 13.29 -3.87
N SER A 86 14.08 13.31 -4.83
CA SER A 86 15.49 13.52 -4.52
C SER A 86 15.54 14.79 -3.68
N LYS A 87 15.71 14.64 -2.37
CA LYS A 87 16.17 15.75 -1.55
C LYS A 87 17.65 15.87 -1.88
N ASP A 88 17.96 16.69 -2.87
CA ASP A 88 19.17 17.50 -2.74
C ASP A 88 19.02 18.28 -1.43
N ARG A 89 19.74 17.81 -0.40
CA ARG A 89 20.04 18.56 0.81
C ARG A 89 21.35 18.05 1.40
#